data_AF-A0A8T3XZN6-F1
#
_entry.id   AF-A0A8T3XZN6-F1
#
_cell.length_a   1.000
_cell.length_b   1.000
_cell.length_c   1.000
_cell.angle_alpha   90.00
_cell.angle_beta   90.00
_cell.angle_gamma   90.00
#
_symmetry.space_group_name_H-M   'P 1'
#
loop_
_entity.id
_entity.type
_entity.pdbx_description
1 polymer ?
#
loop_
_entity_poly.entity_id
_entity_poly.type
_entity_poly.pdbx_seq_one_letter_code
_entity_poly.pdbx_strand_id
1 'polypeptide(L)'
;MENSDSIEINGKLILYALAMAAILILALMGLGIVEVNFDGKANGNAAGGSYSNIPEKCRPPEGYDIESWKEHLGHHAETKSCLEYFK
;
A
#
# COMPACT_ATOMS: atom_id res chain seq x y z
N MET A 1 15.30 -44.22 -7.02
CA MET A 1 15.29 -44.09 -5.56
C MET A 1 15.17 -42.60 -5.27
N GLU A 2 13.95 -42.08 -5.22
CA GLU A 2 13.68 -40.70 -4.80
C GLU A 2 13.46 -40.74 -3.28
N ASN A 3 14.40 -40.18 -2.52
CA ASN A 3 14.18 -39.84 -1.13
C ASN A 3 13.20 -38.67 -1.11
N SER A 4 11.92 -38.95 -0.88
CA SER A 4 10.97 -37.93 -0.49
C SER A 4 11.15 -37.70 1.00
N ASP A 5 12.11 -36.84 1.35
CA ASP A 5 12.24 -36.34 2.71
C ASP A 5 11.00 -35.50 3.01
N SER A 6 10.06 -36.09 3.75
CA SER A 6 8.88 -35.43 4.28
C SER A 6 9.36 -34.37 5.29
N ILE A 7 9.49 -33.12 4.85
CA ILE A 7 9.79 -32.01 5.76
C ILE A 7 8.54 -31.77 6.60
N GLU A 8 8.53 -32.24 7.84
CA GLU A 8 7.53 -31.82 8.84
C GLU A 8 7.75 -30.34 9.14
N ILE A 9 7.03 -29.49 8.41
CA ILE A 9 7.23 -28.05 8.51
C ILE A 9 6.60 -27.55 9.82
N ASN A 10 7.44 -27.45 10.85
CA ASN A 10 7.07 -26.83 12.11
C ASN A 10 6.75 -25.35 11.86
N GLY A 11 5.50 -24.92 12.11
CA GLY A 11 5.07 -23.54 11.85
C GLY A 11 5.92 -22.47 12.54
N LYS A 12 6.53 -22.78 13.69
CA LYS A 12 7.50 -21.90 14.36
C LYS A 12 8.78 -21.72 13.55
N LEU A 13 9.24 -22.76 12.87
CA LEU A 13 10.45 -22.76 12.04
C LEU A 13 10.24 -21.93 10.76
N ILE A 14 9.06 -22.00 10.15
CA ILE A 14 8.66 -21.10 9.05
C ILE A 14 8.67 -19.65 9.51
N LEU A 15 8.08 -19.39 10.68
CA LEU A 15 7.99 -18.05 11.23
C LEU A 15 9.39 -17.46 11.49
N TYR A 16 10.31 -18.25 12.05
CA TYR A 16 11.69 -17.82 12.24
C TYR A 16 12.43 -17.61 10.92
N ALA A 17 12.21 -18.47 9.92
CA ALA A 17 12.81 -18.30 8.59
C ALA A 17 12.34 -17.00 7.91
N LEU A 18 11.05 -16.69 7.99
CA LEU A 18 10.47 -15.45 7.46
C LEU A 18 10.99 -14.20 8.22
N ALA A 19 11.07 -14.27 9.54
CA ALA A 19 11.58 -13.16 10.35
C ALA A 19 13.07 -12.87 10.04
N MET A 20 13.89 -13.92 9.90
CA MET A 20 15.30 -13.79 9.53
C MET A 20 15.47 -13.22 8.12
N ALA A 21 14.65 -13.66 7.16
CA ALA A 21 14.65 -13.10 5.81
C ALA A 21 14.32 -11.60 5.79
N ALA A 22 13.32 -11.17 6.56
CA ALA A 22 12.94 -9.76 6.66
C ALA A 22 14.07 -8.89 7.25
N ILE A 23 14.75 -9.36 8.30
CA ILE A 23 15.89 -8.67 8.91
C ILE A 23 17.05 -8.54 7.92
N LEU A 24 17.35 -9.60 7.17
CA LEU A 24 18.38 -9.59 6.13
C LEU A 24 18.09 -8.56 5.03
N ILE A 25 16.83 -8.49 4.57
CA ILE A 25 16.41 -7.50 3.56
C ILE A 25 16.60 -6.07 4.08
N LEU A 26 16.21 -5.79 5.32
CA LEU A 26 16.40 -4.46 5.94
C LEU A 26 17.88 -4.08 6.07
N ALA A 27 18.74 -5.04 6.44
CA ALA A 27 20.18 -4.81 6.52
C ALA A 27 20.79 -4.49 5.14
N LEU A 28 20.35 -5.18 4.08
CA LEU A 28 20.81 -4.93 2.71
C LEU A 28 20.32 -3.58 2.16
N MET A 29 19.12 -3.14 2.55
CA MET A 29 18.61 -1.79 2.24
C MET A 29 19.47 -0.71 2.92
N GLY A 30 19.85 -0.90 4.20
CA GLY A 30 20.71 0.05 4.92
C GLY A 30 22.11 0.20 4.34
N LEU A 31 22.60 -0.81 3.61
CA LEU A 31 23.89 -0.80 2.90
C LEU A 31 23.80 -0.24 1.47
N GLY A 32 22.60 0.12 0.99
CA GLY A 32 22.39 0.64 -0.36
C GLY A 32 22.61 -0.39 -1.49
N ILE A 33 22.64 -1.69 -1.14
CA ILE A 33 22.84 -2.79 -2.12
C ILE A 33 21.53 -3.08 -2.87
N VAL A 34 20.39 -2.79 -2.23
CA VAL A 34 19.05 -2.99 -2.78
C VAL A 34 18.36 -1.64 -2.90
N GLU A 35 18.22 -1.14 -4.12
CA GLU A 35 17.39 0.02 -4.44
C GLU A 35 15.94 -0.46 -4.61
N VAL A 36 15.09 -0.18 -3.62
CA VAL A 36 13.65 -0.28 -3.80
C VAL A 36 13.18 0.95 -4.56
N ASN A 37 12.98 0.80 -5.87
CA ASN A 37 12.28 1.79 -6.67
C ASN A 37 10.81 1.81 -6.23
N PHE A 38 10.48 2.64 -5.25
CA PHE A 38 9.11 3.07 -5.03
C PHE A 38 8.74 3.98 -6.20
N ASP A 39 8.16 3.40 -7.26
CA ASP A 39 7.52 4.15 -8.34
C ASP A 39 6.23 4.79 -7.80
N GLY A 40 6.41 5.75 -6.89
CA GLY A 40 5.37 6.64 -6.41
C GLY A 40 5.13 7.70 -7.48
N LYS A 41 4.57 7.30 -8.61
CA LYS A 41 4.04 8.23 -9.62
C LYS A 41 2.80 8.91 -9.06
N ALA A 42 3.00 9.87 -8.15
CA ALA A 42 2.00 10.89 -7.85
C ALA A 42 1.95 11.86 -9.04
N ASN A 43 1.25 11.46 -10.09
CA ASN A 43 0.97 12.32 -11.23
C ASN A 43 -0.15 13.29 -10.83
N GLY A 44 0.22 14.31 -10.06
CA GLY A 44 -0.72 15.30 -9.52
C GLY A 44 -1.26 16.21 -10.61
N ASN A 45 -2.34 15.78 -11.26
CA ASN A 45 -3.26 16.72 -11.89
C ASN A 45 -4.09 17.34 -10.76
N ALA A 46 -3.66 18.50 -10.26
CA ALA A 46 -4.47 19.31 -9.36
C ALA A 46 -5.79 19.64 -10.06
N ALA A 47 -6.82 18.83 -9.79
CA ALA A 47 -8.12 19.01 -10.37
C ALA A 47 -8.77 20.20 -9.67
N GLY A 48 -8.65 21.39 -10.27
CA GLY A 48 -9.54 22.53 -10.03
C GLY A 48 -10.95 22.27 -10.58
N GLY A 49 -11.48 21.07 -10.33
CA GLY A 49 -12.78 20.63 -10.80
C GLY A 49 -13.85 21.04 -9.80
N SER A 50 -14.89 21.73 -10.27
CA SER A 50 -16.02 22.11 -9.43
C SER A 50 -16.78 20.87 -8.94
N TYR A 51 -16.47 20.39 -7.73
CA TYR A 51 -17.09 19.24 -7.06
C TYR A 51 -18.51 19.55 -6.54
N SER A 52 -19.32 20.21 -7.36
CA SER A 52 -20.65 20.71 -6.98
C SER A 52 -21.62 19.58 -6.61
N ASN A 53 -21.37 18.37 -7.13
CA ASN A 53 -22.15 17.16 -6.90
C ASN A 53 -21.62 16.27 -5.77
N ILE A 54 -20.51 16.65 -5.12
CA ILE A 54 -19.90 15.88 -4.03
C ILE A 54 -20.21 16.57 -2.69
N PRO A 55 -20.74 15.84 -1.69
CA PRO A 55 -20.95 16.38 -0.35
C PRO A 55 -19.64 16.96 0.22
N GLU A 56 -19.70 18.04 1.01
CA GLU A 56 -18.50 18.68 1.58
C GLU A 56 -17.60 17.68 2.33
N LYS A 57 -18.19 16.76 3.08
CA LYS A 57 -17.47 15.70 3.81
C LYS A 57 -16.66 14.74 2.91
N CYS A 58 -16.99 14.69 1.63
CA CYS A 58 -16.36 13.80 0.66
C CYS A 58 -15.43 14.57 -0.29
N ARG A 59 -15.41 15.91 -0.23
CA ARG A 59 -14.62 16.74 -1.13
C ARG A 59 -13.15 16.73 -0.71
N PRO A 60 -12.20 16.59 -1.65
CA PRO A 60 -10.78 16.76 -1.35
C PRO A 60 -10.50 18.18 -0.87
N PRO A 61 -9.55 18.37 0.06
CA PRO A 61 -9.03 19.69 0.38
C PRO A 61 -8.39 20.35 -0.86
N GLU A 62 -8.30 21.68 -0.87
CA GLU A 62 -7.67 22.39 -1.98
C GLU A 62 -6.21 21.97 -2.16
N GLY A 63 -5.82 21.72 -3.41
CA GLY A 63 -4.47 21.26 -3.76
C GLY A 63 -4.21 19.78 -3.49
N TYR A 64 -5.21 19.03 -2.99
CA TYR A 64 -5.09 17.59 -2.83
C TYR A 64 -5.35 16.85 -4.14
N ASP A 65 -4.54 15.82 -4.41
CA ASP A 65 -4.72 14.95 -5.56
C ASP A 65 -5.94 14.02 -5.38
N ILE A 66 -6.69 13.81 -6.46
CA ILE A 66 -7.93 13.01 -6.40
C ILE A 66 -7.66 11.54 -6.14
N GLU A 67 -6.61 10.98 -6.72
CA GLU A 67 -6.29 9.57 -6.54
C GLU A 67 -5.78 9.34 -5.12
N SER A 68 -4.94 10.23 -4.59
CA SER A 68 -4.54 10.22 -3.19
C SER A 68 -5.73 10.39 -2.24
N TRP A 69 -6.70 11.25 -2.59
CA TRP A 69 -7.91 11.43 -1.80
C TRP A 69 -8.81 10.17 -1.82
N LYS A 70 -8.95 9.50 -2.97
CA LYS A 70 -9.68 8.23 -3.08
C LYS A 70 -9.01 7.13 -2.26
N GLU A 71 -7.68 7.05 -2.26
CA GLU A 71 -6.95 6.11 -1.41
C GLU A 71 -7.20 6.39 0.08
N HIS A 72 -7.10 7.66 0.49
CA HIS A 72 -7.39 8.09 1.86
C HIS A 72 -8.82 7.73 2.29
N LEU A 73 -9.83 8.03 1.46
CA LEU A 73 -11.23 7.70 1.74
C LEU A 73 -11.48 6.18 1.80
N GLY A 74 -10.69 5.38 1.08
CA GLY A 74 -10.82 3.92 1.05
C GLY A 74 -10.27 3.20 2.28
N HIS A 75 -9.38 3.84 3.04
CA HIS A 75 -8.80 3.28 4.26
C HIS A 75 -9.72 3.37 5.48
N HIS A 76 -10.73 4.24 5.46
CA HIS A 76 -11.67 4.40 6.57
C HIS A 76 -13.07 3.91 6.19
N ALA A 77 -13.63 2.99 7.00
CA ALA A 77 -14.94 2.40 6.73
C ALA A 77 -16.08 3.43 6.66
N GLU A 78 -15.97 4.51 7.43
CA GLU A 78 -16.93 5.61 7.51
C GLU A 78 -16.93 6.50 6.25
N THR A 79 -15.78 6.65 5.59
CA THR A 79 -15.62 7.48 4.37
C THR A 79 -15.71 6.67 3.09
N LYS A 80 -15.83 5.34 3.18
CA LYS A 80 -15.88 4.46 2.01
C LYS A 80 -17.07 4.77 1.09
N SER A 81 -18.18 5.27 1.63
CA SER A 81 -19.33 5.74 0.84
C SER A 81 -19.00 6.96 -0.03
N CYS A 82 -18.00 7.76 0.35
CA CYS A 82 -17.57 8.90 -0.45
C CYS A 82 -16.96 8.49 -1.79
N LEU A 83 -16.41 7.27 -1.90
CA LEU A 83 -15.85 6.75 -3.15
C LEU A 83 -16.88 6.63 -4.27
N GLU A 84 -18.17 6.54 -3.95
CA GLU A 84 -19.24 6.46 -4.96
C GLU A 84 -19.35 7.74 -5.80
N TYR A 85 -18.89 8.88 -5.27
CA TYR A 85 -18.89 10.16 -5.97
C TYR A 85 -17.69 10.36 -6.90
N PHE A 86 -16.70 9.46 -6.86
CA PHE A 86 -15.46 9.51 -7.64
C PHE A 86 -15.32 8.34 -8.63
N LYS A 87 -16.46 7.71 -8.99
CA LYS A 87 -16.56 6.66 -10.01
C LYS A 87 -16.65 7.22 -11.42
#